data_AF-A0A0V0Z5G5-F1
#
_entry.id   AF-A0A0V0Z5G5-F1
#
_cell.length_a   1.000
_cell.length_b   1.000
_cell.length_c   1.000
_cell.angle_alpha   90.00
_cell.angle_beta   90.00
_cell.angle_gamma   90.00
#
_symmetry.space_group_name_H-M   'P 1'
#
loop_
_entity.id
_entity.type
_entity.pdbx_description
1 polymer ?
#
loop_
_entity_poly.entity_id
_entity_poly.type
_entity_poly.pdbx_seq_one_letter_code
_entity_poly.pdbx_strand_id
1 'polypeptide(L)'
;MQQTGMRAILYKAPAQPNGKILIAGAGGGNWAGSPAAVTQDNGHSFAKAIEHVFAPHRENKFIAYNNDPPDVPKVRTKSNSKGVLMMDTGNTDAAAWIVHTVPGFPKARTGYLFPPAEVQKGHLLICLTIKEDQIDTIGKC
;
A
#
# COMPACT_ATOMS: atom_id res chain seq x y z
N MET A 1 18.39 3.16 4.24
CA MET A 1 17.97 4.54 4.59
C MET A 1 16.45 4.57 4.63
N GLN A 2 15.84 4.52 5.81
CA GLN A 2 14.43 4.86 5.97
C GLN A 2 14.29 6.35 5.64
N GLN A 3 13.55 6.69 4.58
CA GLN A 3 13.25 8.08 4.28
C GLN A 3 12.13 8.55 5.21
N THR A 4 12.49 9.32 6.22
CA THR A 4 11.56 9.94 7.16
C THR A 4 10.66 10.94 6.42
N GLY A 5 9.33 10.75 6.47
CA GLY A 5 8.34 11.72 5.97
C GLY A 5 7.89 11.57 4.51
N MET A 6 8.13 10.43 3.86
CA MET A 6 7.71 10.23 2.46
C MET A 6 6.18 10.12 2.33
N ARG A 7 5.60 10.91 1.43
CA ARG A 7 4.23 10.72 0.94
C ARG A 7 4.30 10.46 -0.56
N ALA A 8 3.65 9.41 -1.02
CA ALA A 8 3.67 9.05 -2.42
C ALA A 8 2.27 8.71 -2.93
N ILE A 9 1.98 9.11 -4.17
CA ILE A 9 0.79 8.70 -4.91
C ILE A 9 1.29 7.95 -6.14
N LEU A 10 0.80 6.73 -6.33
CA LEU A 10 0.99 5.96 -7.55
C LEU A 10 -0.35 5.84 -8.27
N TYR A 11 -0.36 6.24 -9.54
CA TYR A 11 -1.47 6.01 -10.45
C TYR A 11 -1.06 4.96 -11.48
N LYS A 12 -1.76 3.83 -11.48
CA LYS A 12 -1.64 2.79 -12.50
C LYS A 12 -2.76 2.99 -13.53
N ALA A 13 -2.41 3.21 -14.79
CA ALA A 13 -3.41 3.33 -15.85
C ALA A 13 -3.98 1.94 -16.24
N PRO A 14 -5.20 1.89 -16.82
CA PRO A 14 -5.75 0.66 -17.40
C PRO A 14 -4.79 0.03 -18.41
N ALA A 15 -4.71 -1.31 -18.40
CA ALA A 15 -3.83 -2.10 -19.27
C ALA A 15 -2.32 -1.75 -19.22
N GLN A 16 -1.89 -0.93 -18.27
CA GLN A 16 -0.47 -0.58 -18.08
C GLN A 16 0.04 -1.17 -16.77
N PRO A 17 1.07 -2.03 -16.78
CA PRO A 17 1.67 -2.57 -15.55
C PRO A 17 2.54 -1.52 -14.85
N ASN A 18 3.13 -0.58 -15.58
CA ASN A 18 3.88 0.54 -15.03
C ASN A 18 2.95 1.72 -14.72
N GLY A 19 3.09 2.27 -13.52
CA GLY A 19 2.37 3.45 -13.08
C GLY A 19 3.14 4.75 -13.31
N LYS A 20 2.49 5.86 -12.96
CA LYS A 20 3.12 7.14 -12.68
C LYS A 20 3.14 7.36 -11.16
N ILE A 21 4.21 7.94 -10.64
CA ILE A 21 4.38 8.22 -9.21
C ILE A 21 4.60 9.72 -8.99
N LEU A 22 3.96 10.26 -7.97
CA LEU A 22 4.19 11.59 -7.42
C LEU A 22 4.67 11.41 -5.99
N ILE A 23 5.84 11.95 -5.65
CA ILE A 23 6.41 11.90 -4.31
C ILE A 23 6.42 13.32 -3.77
N ALA A 24 5.88 13.56 -2.58
CA ALA A 24 5.96 14.85 -1.93
C ALA A 24 7.30 14.99 -1.17
N GLY A 25 7.96 16.14 -1.28
CA GLY A 25 9.23 16.44 -0.60
C GLY A 25 10.14 17.38 -1.41
N ALA A 26 11.36 17.62 -0.92
CA ALA A 26 12.31 18.64 -1.41
C ALA A 26 12.79 18.49 -2.88
N GLY A 27 12.32 17.48 -3.62
CA GLY A 27 12.57 17.30 -5.06
C GLY A 27 11.33 16.88 -5.87
N GLY A 28 10.13 16.93 -5.29
CA GLY A 28 8.92 16.35 -5.86
C GLY A 28 7.90 17.38 -6.30
N GLY A 29 7.78 17.61 -7.62
CA GLY A 29 6.74 18.48 -8.19
C GLY A 29 5.96 17.86 -9.35
N ASN A 30 6.54 16.88 -10.05
CA ASN A 30 5.96 16.31 -11.27
C ASN A 30 5.73 14.81 -11.14
N TRP A 31 4.72 14.32 -11.86
CA TRP A 31 4.53 12.89 -12.07
C TRP A 31 5.71 12.29 -12.82
N ALA A 32 6.35 11.28 -12.24
CA ALA A 32 7.43 10.51 -12.85
C ALA A 32 6.96 9.10 -13.21
N GLY A 33 7.71 8.39 -14.06
CA GLY A 33 7.49 6.95 -14.25
C GLY A 33 7.76 6.18 -12.97
N SER A 34 6.91 5.20 -12.64
CA SER A 34 7.24 4.25 -11.58
C SER A 34 8.48 3.44 -11.99
N PRO A 35 9.47 3.22 -11.10
CA PRO A 35 10.72 2.55 -11.48
C PRO A 35 10.51 1.08 -11.86
N ALA A 36 9.44 0.45 -11.38
CA ALA A 36 9.05 -0.91 -11.73
C ALA A 36 7.54 -1.03 -11.94
N ALA A 37 7.11 -2.09 -12.60
CA ALA A 37 5.70 -2.45 -12.72
C ALA A 37 5.09 -2.76 -11.35
N VAL A 38 3.83 -2.42 -11.13
CA VAL A 38 3.12 -2.74 -9.88
C VAL A 38 2.91 -4.25 -9.70
N THR A 39 3.16 -5.07 -10.72
CA THR A 39 3.09 -6.52 -10.63
C THR A 39 4.36 -7.13 -10.07
N GLN A 40 5.45 -6.38 -9.95
CA GLN A 40 6.70 -6.84 -9.35
C GLN A 40 6.65 -6.74 -7.83
N ASP A 41 7.31 -7.68 -7.15
CA ASP A 41 7.38 -7.71 -5.69
C ASP A 41 8.40 -6.73 -5.08
N ASN A 42 9.12 -6.00 -5.93
CA ASN A 42 10.17 -5.06 -5.54
C ASN A 42 10.33 -3.93 -6.59
N GLY A 43 11.23 -2.98 -6.30
CA GLY A 43 11.59 -1.91 -7.24
C GLY A 43 10.58 -0.76 -7.31
N HIS A 44 9.49 -0.79 -6.53
CA HIS A 44 8.57 0.34 -6.41
C HIS A 44 8.12 0.55 -4.96
N SER A 45 7.71 1.80 -4.65
CA SER A 45 7.37 2.23 -3.29
C SER A 45 6.29 1.40 -2.63
N PHE A 46 5.30 0.95 -3.40
CA PHE A 46 4.16 0.22 -2.85
C PHE A 46 4.48 -1.21 -2.39
N ALA A 47 5.20 -2.01 -3.19
CA ALA A 47 5.62 -3.34 -2.78
C ALA A 47 6.57 -3.28 -1.58
N LYS A 48 7.45 -2.27 -1.57
CA LYS A 48 8.33 -2.01 -0.43
C LYS A 48 7.54 -1.65 0.83
N ALA A 49 6.55 -0.77 0.70
CA ALA A 49 5.75 -0.36 1.84
C ALA A 49 5.04 -1.56 2.48
N ILE A 50 4.39 -2.44 1.71
CA ILE A 50 3.65 -3.59 2.25
C ILE A 50 4.49 -4.87 2.40
N GLU A 51 5.82 -4.82 2.30
CA GLU A 51 6.66 -6.03 2.20
C GLU A 51 6.42 -7.03 3.34
N HIS A 52 6.12 -6.51 4.52
CA HIS A 52 5.87 -7.27 5.74
C HIS A 52 4.43 -7.78 5.89
N VAL A 53 3.52 -7.41 4.98
CA VAL A 53 2.19 -8.00 4.87
C VAL A 53 2.26 -9.36 4.19
N PHE A 54 3.11 -9.47 3.17
CA PHE A 54 3.22 -10.69 2.37
C PHE A 54 4.41 -11.58 2.73
N ALA A 55 5.42 -11.06 3.43
CA ALA A 55 6.55 -11.82 3.98
C ALA A 55 6.58 -11.77 5.52
N PRO A 56 6.95 -12.86 6.21
CA PRO A 56 6.98 -12.91 7.67
C PRO A 56 8.08 -12.01 8.25
N HIS A 57 7.73 -11.14 9.19
CA HIS A 57 8.67 -10.32 9.94
C HIS A 57 8.16 -10.12 11.39
N ARG A 58 8.97 -10.49 12.39
CA ARG A 58 8.53 -10.57 13.80
C ARG A 58 8.12 -9.22 14.39
N GLU A 59 8.87 -8.18 14.04
CA GLU A 59 8.65 -6.82 14.55
C GLU A 59 7.49 -6.10 13.83
N ASN A 60 7.03 -6.59 12.68
CA ASN A 60 6.00 -5.87 11.94
C ASN A 60 4.59 -6.30 12.33
N LYS A 61 3.73 -5.31 12.55
CA LYS A 61 2.30 -5.47 12.80
C LYS A 61 1.53 -4.74 11.71
N PHE A 62 0.44 -5.33 11.24
CA PHE A 62 -0.38 -4.72 10.20
C PHE A 62 -1.85 -5.07 10.35
N ILE A 63 -2.69 -4.19 9.81
CA ILE A 63 -4.11 -4.40 9.57
C ILE A 63 -4.35 -4.12 8.10
N ALA A 64 -4.93 -5.10 7.39
CA ALA A 64 -5.42 -4.90 6.04
C ALA A 64 -6.95 -4.85 6.07
N TYR A 65 -7.54 -3.88 5.38
CA TYR A 65 -8.98 -3.75 5.23
C TYR A 65 -9.33 -3.63 3.76
N ASN A 66 -10.40 -4.30 3.33
CA ASN A 66 -10.87 -4.29 1.96
C ASN A 66 -12.34 -4.70 1.95
N ASN A 67 -13.17 -4.02 1.16
CA ASN A 67 -14.57 -4.43 0.95
C ASN A 67 -14.72 -5.60 -0.04
N ASP A 68 -13.64 -5.96 -0.73
CA ASP A 68 -13.50 -7.16 -1.54
C ASP A 68 -12.15 -7.83 -1.23
N PRO A 69 -11.98 -8.43 -0.03
CA PRO A 69 -10.72 -9.00 0.40
C PRO A 69 -10.36 -10.29 -0.35
N PRO A 70 -9.06 -10.62 -0.49
CA PRO A 70 -8.63 -11.84 -1.17
C PRO A 70 -9.14 -13.09 -0.45
N ASP A 71 -9.59 -14.08 -1.23
CA ASP A 71 -9.99 -15.41 -0.79
C ASP A 71 -11.14 -15.47 0.24
N VAL A 72 -11.85 -14.36 0.48
CA VAL A 72 -12.98 -14.33 1.42
C VAL A 72 -14.27 -13.99 0.65
N PRO A 73 -15.10 -15.00 0.32
CA PRO A 73 -16.34 -14.77 -0.39
C PRO A 73 -17.40 -14.11 0.52
N LYS A 74 -18.31 -13.33 -0.08
CA LYS A 74 -19.55 -12.80 0.53
C LYS A 74 -19.37 -11.74 1.63
N VAL A 75 -18.36 -10.88 1.51
CA VAL A 75 -18.21 -9.71 2.39
C VAL A 75 -19.31 -8.67 2.09
N ARG A 76 -20.12 -8.31 3.11
CA ARG A 76 -21.11 -7.23 3.04
C ARG A 76 -20.65 -6.08 3.91
N THR A 77 -20.21 -4.98 3.29
CA THR A 77 -19.81 -3.76 3.99
C THR A 77 -20.66 -2.58 3.52
N LYS A 78 -20.77 -1.54 4.36
CA LYS A 78 -21.30 -0.23 3.95
C LYS A 78 -20.24 0.69 3.33
N SER A 79 -18.96 0.32 3.48
CA SER A 79 -17.80 1.07 3.01
C SER A 79 -17.18 0.41 1.79
N ASN A 80 -16.65 1.23 0.87
CA ASN A 80 -15.85 0.81 -0.29
C ASN A 80 -14.34 0.98 -0.07
N SER A 81 -13.94 1.35 1.16
CA SER A 81 -12.56 1.66 1.50
C SER A 81 -11.67 0.42 1.52
N LYS A 82 -10.42 0.58 1.08
CA LYS A 82 -9.39 -0.47 1.08
C LYS A 82 -8.05 0.13 1.46
N GLY A 83 -7.22 -0.64 2.15
CA GLY A 83 -5.92 -0.17 2.59
C GLY A 83 -5.22 -1.08 3.56
N VAL A 84 -4.02 -0.64 3.94
CA VAL A 84 -3.13 -1.31 4.87
C VAL A 84 -2.60 -0.28 5.85
N LEU A 85 -2.78 -0.52 7.14
CA LEU A 85 -2.04 0.16 8.19
C LEU A 85 -0.95 -0.79 8.67
N MET A 86 0.28 -0.28 8.83
CA MET A 86 1.39 -1.09 9.32
C MET A 86 2.36 -0.29 10.17
N MET A 87 3.01 -0.99 11.08
CA MET A 87 4.03 -0.44 11.96
C MET A 87 5.13 -1.47 12.19
N ASP A 88 6.36 -0.98 12.29
CA ASP A 88 7.52 -1.72 12.77
C ASP A 88 7.73 -1.42 14.25
N THR A 89 7.60 -2.43 15.11
CA THR A 89 7.78 -2.26 16.56
C THR A 89 9.24 -2.12 17.00
N GLY A 90 10.20 -2.33 16.09
CA GLY A 90 11.62 -2.22 16.36
C GLY A 90 12.21 -0.82 16.13
N ASN A 91 11.47 0.10 15.51
CA ASN A 91 11.95 1.44 15.13
C ASN A 91 10.92 2.50 15.52
N THR A 92 11.38 3.66 15.99
CA THR A 92 10.48 4.78 16.36
C THR A 92 9.86 5.45 15.14
N ASP A 93 8.56 5.72 15.20
CA ASP A 93 7.77 6.40 14.16
C ASP A 93 7.88 5.70 12.79
N ALA A 94 8.02 4.37 12.83
CA ALA A 94 8.15 3.52 11.65
C ALA A 94 6.78 2.93 11.26
N ALA A 95 5.82 3.79 10.98
CA ALA A 95 4.49 3.40 10.55
C ALA A 95 4.12 3.97 9.18
N ALA A 96 3.30 3.20 8.46
CA ALA A 96 2.77 3.58 7.16
C ALA A 96 1.27 3.28 7.07
N TRP A 97 0.55 4.20 6.43
CA TRP A 97 -0.83 3.99 6.04
C TRP A 97 -0.95 4.07 4.52
N ILE A 98 -1.49 3.02 3.94
CA ILE A 98 -1.72 2.94 2.51
C ILE A 98 -3.20 2.83 2.23
N VAL A 99 -3.69 3.70 1.35
CA VAL A 99 -5.04 3.64 0.80
C VAL A 99 -4.95 3.24 -0.66
N HIS A 100 -5.79 2.29 -1.09
CA HIS A 100 -5.78 1.83 -2.49
C HIS A 100 -7.17 1.51 -3.02
N THR A 101 -7.27 1.35 -4.34
CA THR A 101 -8.53 0.95 -5.01
C THR A 101 -8.55 -0.51 -5.46
N VAL A 102 -7.48 -1.27 -5.24
CA VAL A 102 -7.31 -2.66 -5.74
C VAL A 102 -8.15 -3.68 -4.94
N PRO A 103 -9.17 -4.33 -5.51
CA PRO A 103 -9.87 -5.46 -4.88
C PRO A 103 -8.96 -6.71 -4.83
N GLY A 104 -9.22 -7.63 -3.91
CA GLY A 104 -8.45 -8.87 -3.78
C GLY A 104 -6.99 -8.65 -3.34
N PHE A 105 -6.68 -7.53 -2.69
CA PHE A 105 -5.31 -7.13 -2.37
C PHE A 105 -5.21 -6.44 -0.99
N PRO A 106 -4.07 -6.58 -0.27
CA PRO A 106 -3.00 -7.55 -0.48
C PRO A 106 -3.37 -8.93 0.06
N LYS A 107 -2.76 -9.99 -0.49
CA LYS A 107 -2.88 -11.34 0.05
C LYS A 107 -1.81 -11.56 1.13
N ALA A 108 -2.25 -11.52 2.38
CA ALA A 108 -1.35 -11.61 3.52
C ALA A 108 -0.65 -12.98 3.59
N ARG A 109 0.66 -12.98 3.86
CA ARG A 109 1.51 -14.16 4.12
C ARG A 109 1.60 -15.20 2.98
N THR A 110 1.25 -14.85 1.75
CA THR A 110 1.33 -15.76 0.60
C THR A 110 2.26 -15.25 -0.51
N GLY A 111 3.13 -14.28 -0.21
CA GLY A 111 3.92 -13.59 -1.22
C GLY A 111 3.16 -12.46 -1.91
N TYR A 112 3.91 -11.59 -2.59
CA TYR A 112 3.35 -10.47 -3.32
C TYR A 112 2.61 -10.95 -4.57
N LEU A 113 1.36 -10.54 -4.72
CA LEU A 113 0.60 -10.79 -5.94
C LEU A 113 -0.33 -9.62 -6.20
N PHE A 114 -0.03 -8.84 -7.24
CA PHE A 114 -1.00 -7.92 -7.79
C PHE A 114 -2.06 -8.73 -8.56
N PRO A 115 -3.38 -8.56 -8.32
CA PRO A 115 -4.38 -9.42 -8.90
C PRO A 115 -4.38 -9.31 -10.44
N PRO A 116 -4.27 -10.41 -11.20
CA PRO A 116 -4.15 -10.35 -12.66
C PRO A 116 -5.31 -9.62 -13.35
N ALA A 117 -6.53 -9.79 -12.86
CA ALA A 117 -7.73 -9.11 -13.38
C ALA A 117 -7.65 -7.58 -13.24
N GLU A 118 -6.90 -7.09 -12.26
CA GLU A 118 -6.78 -5.66 -11.95
C GLU A 118 -5.69 -4.98 -12.79
N VAL A 119 -4.87 -5.74 -13.52
CA VAL A 119 -3.91 -5.16 -14.49
C VAL A 119 -4.63 -4.43 -15.63
N GLN A 120 -5.83 -4.90 -16.01
CA GLN A 120 -6.62 -4.25 -17.07
C GLN A 120 -7.32 -2.97 -16.60
N LYS A 121 -7.34 -2.69 -15.29
CA LYS A 121 -8.05 -1.56 -14.70
C LYS A 121 -7.10 -0.48 -14.20
N GLY A 122 -7.64 0.72 -13.99
CA GLY A 122 -6.91 1.83 -13.41
C GLY A 122 -6.97 1.78 -11.88
N HIS A 123 -5.85 2.04 -11.21
CA HIS A 123 -5.78 2.03 -9.76
C HIS A 123 -5.00 3.20 -9.19
N LEU A 124 -5.45 3.69 -8.04
CA LEU A 124 -4.77 4.70 -7.25
C LEU A 124 -4.27 4.05 -5.96
N LEU A 125 -3.02 4.36 -5.60
CA LEU A 125 -2.40 3.91 -4.37
C LEU A 125 -1.71 5.11 -3.71
N ILE A 126 -2.02 5.36 -2.45
CA ILE A 126 -1.50 6.49 -1.68
C ILE A 126 -0.76 5.92 -0.48
N CYS A 127 0.53 6.23 -0.34
CA CYS A 127 1.36 5.83 0.79
C CYS A 127 1.66 7.05 1.65
N LEU A 128 1.33 6.98 2.93
CA LEU A 128 1.59 8.01 3.93
C LEU A 128 2.49 7.42 5.02
N THR A 129 3.67 8.00 5.24
CA THR A 129 4.38 7.80 6.51
C THR A 129 3.61 8.52 7.61
N ILE A 130 3.27 7.79 8.68
CA ILE A 130 2.57 8.31 9.85
C ILE A 130 3.41 8.02 11.09
N LYS A 131 3.20 8.82 12.14
CA LYS A 131 3.76 8.53 13.45
C LYS A 131 2.92 7.47 14.17
N GLU A 132 3.53 6.77 15.12
CA GLU A 132 2.82 5.74 15.88
C GLU A 132 1.69 6.33 16.72
N ASP A 133 1.87 7.53 17.27
CA ASP A 133 0.85 8.25 18.03
C ASP A 133 -0.39 8.67 17.21
N GLN A 134 -0.28 8.68 15.87
CA GLN A 134 -1.40 8.97 14.98
C GLN A 134 -2.30 7.75 14.73
N ILE A 135 -1.81 6.53 15.02
CA ILE A 135 -2.55 5.29 14.78
C ILE A 135 -3.86 5.28 15.57
N ASP A 136 -3.81 5.64 16.86
CA ASP A 136 -4.99 5.69 17.72
C ASP A 136 -6.02 6.70 17.22
N THR A 137 -5.57 7.81 16.63
CA THR A 137 -6.46 8.82 16.03
C THR A 137 -7.13 8.28 14.77
N ILE A 138 -6.40 7.55 13.92
CA ILE A 138 -6.94 6.95 12.68
C ILE A 138 -7.92 5.82 12.99
N GLY A 139 -7.60 5.00 13.99
CA GLY A 139 -8.39 3.83 14.39
C GLY A 139 -9.59 4.16 15.28
N LYS A 140 -9.76 5.41 15.69
CA LYS A 140 -10.84 5.81 16.60
C LYS A 140 -12.20 5.76 15.90
N CYS A 141 -13.13 5.01 16.49
CA CYS A 141 -14.54 4.97 16.12
C CYS A 141 -15.37 6.00 16.90
#